data_AF-A0A9K3PSG3-F1
#
_entry.id   AF-A0A9K3PSG3-F1
#
_cell.length_a   1.000
_cell.length_b   1.000
_cell.length_c   1.000
_cell.angle_alpha   90.00
_cell.angle_beta   90.00
_cell.angle_gamma   90.00
#
_symmetry.space_group_name_H-M   'P 1'
#
loop_
_entity.id
_entity.type
_entity.pdbx_description
1 polymer ?
#
loop_
_entity_poly.entity_id
_entity_poly.type
_entity_poly.pdbx_seq_one_letter_code
_entity_poly.pdbx_strand_id
1 'polypeptide(L)'
;MYMEGSNKKEMEEIACNYGFPIDSWNVSQVTDMSKLFCGEPYFDEYIESWDTSKVTNMNCMFSGACCFNQDIGRWNVSKVTTMCSMFDNAEEFNQYIGGWDVSKVTNMSKMFFYAHRFNQNIGQWDVSKVADMSNIHVRWCTKFRPRYWFLECVSRANNEGDVFLCNQV
;
A
#
# COMPACT_ATOMS: atom_id res chain seq x y z
N MET A 1 26.72 -9.81 2.64
CA MET A 1 27.60 -10.64 1.80
C MET A 1 27.36 -10.17 0.37
N TYR A 2 28.28 -9.36 -0.17
CA TYR A 2 28.21 -8.93 -1.56
C TYR A 2 28.42 -10.17 -2.42
N MET A 3 27.42 -10.53 -3.23
CA MET A 3 27.53 -11.58 -4.24
C MET A 3 27.58 -10.91 -5.61
N GLU A 4 28.74 -10.34 -5.94
CA GLU A 4 29.09 -10.09 -7.35
C GLU A 4 29.49 -11.44 -7.96
N GLY A 5 28.78 -11.89 -9.00
CA GLY A 5 29.33 -12.89 -9.93
C GLY A 5 28.44 -14.04 -10.41
N SER A 6 27.21 -14.23 -9.92
CA SER A 6 26.36 -15.38 -10.33
C SER A 6 25.09 -15.04 -11.12
N ASN A 7 24.65 -13.77 -11.13
CA ASN A 7 23.28 -13.47 -11.51
C ASN A 7 22.93 -13.47 -13.01
N LYS A 8 23.84 -13.31 -13.98
CA LYS A 8 23.34 -13.17 -15.36
C LYS A 8 22.72 -14.46 -15.91
N LYS A 9 23.39 -15.60 -15.72
CA LYS A 9 22.90 -16.91 -16.19
C LYS A 9 21.76 -17.45 -15.33
N GLU A 10 21.83 -17.28 -14.01
CA GLU A 10 20.77 -17.69 -13.09
C GLU A 10 19.49 -16.84 -13.31
N MET A 11 19.62 -15.53 -13.55
CA MET A 11 18.49 -14.67 -13.88
C MET A 11 17.91 -14.97 -15.27
N GLU A 12 18.74 -15.37 -16.25
CA GLU A 12 18.30 -15.85 -17.57
C GLU A 12 17.55 -17.20 -17.46
N GLU A 13 17.94 -18.10 -16.56
CA GLU A 13 17.25 -19.37 -16.29
C GLU A 13 15.91 -19.17 -15.55
N ILE A 14 15.85 -18.24 -14.59
CA ILE A 14 14.62 -17.89 -13.86
C ILE A 14 13.60 -17.21 -14.78
N ALA A 15 14.05 -16.34 -15.70
CA ALA A 15 13.19 -15.68 -16.68
C ALA A 15 12.49 -16.66 -17.64
N CYS A 16 13.09 -17.82 -17.92
CA CYS A 16 12.46 -18.88 -18.71
C CYS A 16 11.43 -19.71 -17.92
N ASN A 17 11.48 -19.69 -16.59
CA ASN A 17 10.58 -20.48 -15.73
C ASN A 17 9.36 -19.69 -15.23
N TYR A 18 9.46 -18.36 -15.12
CA TYR A 18 8.40 -17.48 -14.59
C TYR A 18 7.91 -16.42 -15.60
N GLY A 19 8.41 -16.44 -16.83
CA GLY A 19 8.26 -15.32 -17.76
C GLY A 19 9.26 -14.21 -17.42
N PHE A 20 9.40 -13.24 -18.33
CA PHE A 20 10.31 -12.11 -18.21
C PHE A 20 10.31 -11.49 -16.80
N PRO A 21 11.46 -10.90 -16.36
CA PRO A 21 11.55 -10.29 -15.03
C PRO A 21 10.41 -9.30 -14.82
N ILE A 22 9.84 -9.28 -13.61
CA ILE A 22 8.55 -8.65 -13.33
C ILE A 22 8.53 -7.13 -13.61
N ASP A 23 9.69 -6.49 -13.57
CA ASP A 23 9.91 -5.08 -13.93
C ASP A 23 9.66 -4.79 -15.43
N SER A 24 9.72 -5.83 -16.28
CA SER A 24 9.50 -5.73 -17.72
C SER A 24 8.05 -5.94 -18.15
N TRP A 25 7.16 -6.27 -17.22
CA TRP A 25 5.76 -6.51 -17.54
C TRP A 25 5.05 -5.24 -18.00
N ASN A 26 4.36 -5.32 -19.14
CA ASN A 26 3.51 -4.22 -19.61
C ASN A 26 2.14 -4.26 -18.93
N VAL A 27 2.00 -3.51 -17.85
CA VAL A 27 0.74 -3.39 -17.09
C VAL A 27 -0.10 -2.16 -17.47
N SER A 28 0.27 -1.41 -18.52
CA SER A 28 -0.39 -0.14 -18.90
C SER A 28 -1.88 -0.24 -19.27
N GLN A 29 -2.37 -1.47 -19.52
CA GLN A 29 -3.77 -1.74 -19.83
C GLN A 29 -4.52 -2.43 -18.69
N VAL A 30 -3.83 -2.77 -17.61
CA VAL A 30 -4.40 -3.48 -16.47
C VAL A 30 -5.32 -2.52 -15.70
N THR A 31 -6.56 -2.95 -15.49
CA THR A 31 -7.57 -2.21 -14.72
C THR A 31 -7.80 -2.79 -13.33
N ASP A 32 -7.38 -4.04 -13.10
CA ASP A 32 -7.54 -4.77 -11.84
C ASP A 32 -6.21 -5.42 -11.45
N MET A 33 -5.64 -4.94 -10.35
CA MET A 33 -4.44 -5.50 -9.71
C MET A 33 -4.79 -6.16 -8.37
N SER A 34 -6.06 -6.44 -8.13
CA SER A 34 -6.47 -7.03 -6.87
C SER A 34 -5.84 -8.40 -6.68
N LYS A 35 -5.36 -8.62 -5.46
CA LYS A 35 -4.72 -9.86 -5.00
C LYS A 35 -3.48 -10.31 -5.78
N LEU A 36 -2.87 -9.46 -6.61
CA LEU A 36 -1.76 -9.86 -7.47
C LEU A 36 -0.58 -10.49 -6.69
N PHE A 37 -0.29 -9.98 -5.49
CA PHE A 37 0.73 -10.51 -4.57
C PHE A 37 0.14 -10.85 -3.20
N CYS A 38 -1.14 -11.18 -3.16
CA CYS A 38 -1.82 -11.56 -1.92
C CYS A 38 -1.29 -12.90 -1.41
N GLY A 39 -0.78 -12.92 -0.19
CA GLY A 39 -0.25 -14.11 0.46
C GLY A 39 1.17 -14.46 0.01
N GLU A 40 1.91 -13.52 -0.58
CA GLU A 40 3.31 -13.69 -1.01
C GLU A 40 4.27 -13.05 0.02
N PRO A 41 4.61 -13.74 1.14
CA PRO A 41 5.30 -13.11 2.28
C PRO A 41 6.70 -12.58 1.97
N TYR A 42 7.35 -13.12 0.95
CA TYR A 42 8.71 -12.76 0.55
C TYR A 42 8.76 -11.82 -0.67
N PHE A 43 7.60 -11.34 -1.15
CA PHE A 43 7.56 -10.47 -2.31
C PHE A 43 8.18 -9.09 -1.98
N ASP A 44 9.26 -8.72 -2.69
CA ASP A 44 9.92 -7.40 -2.59
C ASP A 44 10.59 -7.00 -3.92
N GLU A 45 10.01 -7.44 -5.05
CA GLU A 45 10.58 -7.22 -6.38
C GLU A 45 10.31 -5.81 -6.91
N TYR A 46 11.22 -5.29 -7.74
CA TYR A 46 11.13 -3.93 -8.29
C TYR A 46 9.94 -3.76 -9.24
N ILE A 47 8.99 -2.92 -8.83
CA ILE A 47 7.74 -2.62 -9.58
C ILE A 47 7.46 -1.11 -9.67
N GLU A 48 8.45 -0.26 -9.36
CA GLU A 48 8.30 1.20 -9.40
C GLU A 48 7.95 1.72 -10.81
N SER A 49 8.44 1.03 -11.86
CA SER A 49 8.29 1.41 -13.27
C SER A 49 6.89 1.15 -13.85
N TRP A 50 6.00 0.49 -13.11
CA TRP A 50 4.69 0.08 -13.60
C TRP A 50 3.75 1.26 -13.88
N ASP A 51 3.16 1.29 -15.08
CA ASP A 51 2.09 2.24 -15.41
C ASP A 51 0.75 1.79 -14.82
N THR A 52 0.43 2.32 -13.64
CA THR A 52 -0.81 2.04 -12.92
C THR A 52 -1.96 2.99 -13.29
N SER A 53 -1.79 3.87 -14.29
CA SER A 53 -2.73 4.96 -14.61
C SER A 53 -4.12 4.52 -15.10
N LYS A 54 -4.32 3.23 -15.39
CA LYS A 54 -5.61 2.64 -15.75
C LYS A 54 -6.21 1.75 -14.65
N VAL A 55 -5.46 1.49 -13.58
CA VAL A 55 -5.91 0.61 -12.50
C VAL A 55 -7.07 1.28 -11.76
N THR A 56 -8.11 0.49 -11.53
CA THR A 56 -9.32 0.88 -10.80
C THR A 56 -9.48 0.09 -9.51
N ASN A 57 -8.88 -1.11 -9.41
CA ASN A 57 -8.98 -1.99 -8.26
C ASN A 57 -7.58 -2.44 -7.80
N MET A 58 -7.25 -2.16 -6.54
CA MET A 58 -6.00 -2.58 -5.88
C MET A 58 -6.25 -3.36 -4.58
N ASN A 59 -7.44 -3.96 -4.44
CA ASN A 59 -7.81 -4.69 -3.22
C ASN A 59 -6.82 -5.82 -2.93
N CYS A 60 -6.36 -5.92 -1.67
CA CYS A 60 -5.51 -6.99 -1.19
C CYS A 60 -4.20 -7.19 -1.99
N MET A 61 -3.76 -6.20 -2.79
CA MET A 61 -2.65 -6.40 -3.73
C MET A 61 -1.38 -6.90 -3.04
N PHE A 62 -1.05 -6.38 -1.86
CA PHE A 62 0.10 -6.76 -1.03
C PHE A 62 -0.33 -7.34 0.33
N SER A 63 -1.55 -7.85 0.43
CA SER A 63 -2.02 -8.44 1.68
C SER A 63 -1.17 -9.66 2.02
N GLY A 64 -0.54 -9.67 3.20
CA GLY A 64 0.36 -10.74 3.63
C GLY A 64 1.76 -10.70 3.00
N ALA A 65 2.10 -9.66 2.23
CA ALA A 65 3.44 -9.47 1.68
C ALA A 65 4.36 -8.86 2.75
N CYS A 66 4.72 -9.65 3.76
CA CYS A 66 5.43 -9.22 4.96
C CYS A 66 6.74 -8.47 4.65
N CYS A 67 7.49 -8.90 3.65
CA CYS A 67 8.78 -8.31 3.26
C CYS A 67 8.67 -7.10 2.31
N PHE A 68 7.48 -6.80 1.77
CA PHE A 68 7.34 -5.79 0.73
C PHE A 68 7.65 -4.38 1.24
N ASN A 69 8.64 -3.71 0.64
CA ASN A 69 9.01 -2.33 0.98
C ASN A 69 9.55 -1.52 -0.21
N GLN A 70 9.15 -1.87 -1.44
CA GLN A 70 9.56 -1.14 -2.65
C GLN A 70 8.88 0.22 -2.78
N ASP A 71 9.61 1.20 -3.34
CA ASP A 71 9.06 2.54 -3.60
C ASP A 71 7.98 2.49 -4.68
N ILE A 72 6.75 2.79 -4.26
CA ILE A 72 5.56 2.88 -5.12
C ILE A 72 4.94 4.28 -5.04
N GLY A 73 5.66 5.26 -4.49
CA GLY A 73 5.18 6.64 -4.34
C GLY A 73 4.87 7.32 -5.67
N ARG A 74 5.46 6.83 -6.77
CA ARG A 74 5.27 7.34 -8.13
C ARG A 74 4.07 6.74 -8.88
N TRP A 75 3.41 5.75 -8.31
CA TRP A 75 2.24 5.13 -8.95
C TRP A 75 1.08 6.12 -9.12
N ASN A 76 0.41 6.04 -10.27
CA ASN A 76 -0.77 6.84 -10.56
C ASN A 76 -2.03 6.10 -10.11
N VAL A 77 -2.48 6.39 -8.88
CA VAL A 77 -3.69 5.80 -8.30
C VAL A 77 -4.96 6.65 -8.50
N SER A 78 -4.91 7.72 -9.30
CA SER A 78 -6.02 8.69 -9.47
C SER A 78 -7.32 8.12 -10.06
N LYS A 79 -7.31 6.87 -10.54
CA LYS A 79 -8.49 6.14 -11.04
C LYS A 79 -8.92 4.99 -10.12
N VAL A 80 -8.14 4.68 -9.09
CA VAL A 80 -8.46 3.60 -8.16
C VAL A 80 -9.69 3.97 -7.34
N THR A 81 -10.64 3.04 -7.26
CA THR A 81 -11.88 3.19 -6.50
C THR A 81 -11.88 2.35 -5.22
N THR A 82 -11.00 1.36 -5.09
CA THR A 82 -10.95 0.47 -3.93
C THR A 82 -9.53 0.00 -3.61
N MET A 83 -9.17 0.08 -2.33
CA MET A 83 -7.85 -0.27 -1.76
C MET A 83 -8.00 -1.08 -0.45
N CYS A 84 -9.09 -1.85 -0.33
CA CYS A 84 -9.36 -2.67 0.85
C CYS A 84 -8.23 -3.67 1.09
N SER A 85 -7.72 -3.75 2.33
CA SER A 85 -6.61 -4.62 2.75
C SER A 85 -5.36 -4.54 1.86
N MET A 86 -5.11 -3.44 1.14
CA MET A 86 -4.00 -3.37 0.17
C MET A 86 -2.63 -3.71 0.78
N PHE A 87 -2.36 -3.24 2.01
CA PHE A 87 -1.14 -3.51 2.79
C PHE A 87 -1.45 -4.23 4.11
N ASP A 88 -2.55 -4.99 4.18
CA ASP A 88 -2.89 -5.78 5.36
C ASP A 88 -1.78 -6.81 5.61
N ASN A 89 -1.14 -6.76 6.78
CA ASN A 89 0.02 -7.59 7.16
C ASN A 89 1.27 -7.40 6.27
N ALA A 90 1.42 -6.25 5.60
CA ALA A 90 2.68 -5.84 4.95
C ALA A 90 3.60 -5.19 5.99
N GLU A 91 4.18 -6.02 6.86
CA GLU A 91 4.86 -5.61 8.09
C GLU A 91 6.02 -4.64 7.86
N GLU A 92 6.80 -4.84 6.80
CA GLU A 92 7.98 -4.03 6.48
C GLU A 92 7.68 -2.74 5.69
N PHE A 93 6.46 -2.59 5.16
CA PHE A 93 6.12 -1.47 4.27
C PHE A 93 6.16 -0.12 5.00
N ASN A 94 7.04 0.78 4.55
CA ASN A 94 7.19 2.13 5.10
C ASN A 94 7.57 3.19 4.04
N GLN A 95 7.11 3.01 2.80
CA GLN A 95 7.42 3.94 1.71
C GLN A 95 6.45 5.11 1.64
N TYR A 96 6.96 6.27 1.22
CA TYR A 96 6.17 7.49 1.16
C TYR A 96 5.12 7.43 0.03
N ILE A 97 3.85 7.42 0.42
CA ILE A 97 2.68 7.41 -0.46
C ILE A 97 1.78 8.63 -0.25
N GLY A 98 2.26 9.65 0.46
CA GLY A 98 1.49 10.87 0.74
C GLY A 98 1.11 11.68 -0.51
N GLY A 99 1.80 11.46 -1.63
CA GLY A 99 1.53 12.09 -2.92
C GLY A 99 0.42 11.42 -3.76
N TRP A 100 -0.13 10.30 -3.31
CA TRP A 100 -1.19 9.59 -4.03
C TRP A 100 -2.50 10.39 -4.06
N ASP A 101 -3.12 10.49 -5.25
CA ASP A 101 -4.48 11.00 -5.40
C ASP A 101 -5.50 9.89 -5.14
N VAL A 102 -6.00 9.85 -3.91
CA VAL A 102 -7.00 8.87 -3.44
C VAL A 102 -8.44 9.40 -3.46
N SER A 103 -8.70 10.55 -4.11
CA SER A 103 -10.00 11.27 -4.10
C SER A 103 -11.17 10.51 -4.74
N LYS A 104 -10.92 9.35 -5.36
CA LYS A 104 -11.94 8.45 -5.93
C LYS A 104 -12.13 7.16 -5.16
N VAL A 105 -11.29 6.88 -4.17
CA VAL A 105 -11.36 5.66 -3.39
C VAL A 105 -12.59 5.72 -2.47
N THR A 106 -13.39 4.66 -2.49
CA THR A 106 -14.59 4.52 -1.67
C THR A 106 -14.42 3.53 -0.54
N ASN A 107 -13.41 2.65 -0.61
CA ASN A 107 -13.14 1.65 0.42
C ASN A 107 -11.63 1.56 0.69
N MET A 108 -11.26 1.77 1.95
CA MET A 108 -9.90 1.60 2.47
C MET A 108 -9.88 0.74 3.74
N SER A 109 -10.91 -0.07 4.02
CA SER A 109 -10.91 -0.88 5.23
C SER A 109 -9.70 -1.80 5.27
N LYS A 110 -9.11 -1.91 6.47
CA LYS A 110 -7.89 -2.67 6.75
C LYS A 110 -6.69 -2.33 5.87
N MET A 111 -6.66 -1.18 5.18
CA MET A 111 -5.59 -0.84 4.23
C MET A 111 -4.18 -0.99 4.81
N PHE A 112 -4.00 -0.69 6.11
CA PHE A 112 -2.74 -0.84 6.86
C PHE A 112 -2.90 -1.70 8.12
N PHE A 113 -3.87 -2.62 8.14
CA PHE A 113 -4.07 -3.50 9.29
C PHE A 113 -2.81 -4.37 9.46
N TYR A 114 -2.22 -4.43 10.66
CA TYR A 114 -0.91 -5.08 10.91
C TYR A 114 0.30 -4.59 10.07
N ALA A 115 0.22 -3.46 9.37
CA ALA A 115 1.39 -2.83 8.72
C ALA A 115 2.23 -2.05 9.74
N HIS A 116 2.90 -2.76 10.65
CA HIS A 116 3.49 -2.20 11.87
C HIS A 116 4.55 -1.11 11.64
N ARG A 117 5.29 -1.15 10.54
CA ARG A 117 6.33 -0.16 10.25
C ARG A 117 5.84 1.10 9.55
N PHE A 118 4.61 1.11 9.03
CA PHE A 118 4.12 2.23 8.26
C PHE A 118 3.97 3.50 9.13
N ASN A 119 4.79 4.51 8.84
CA ASN A 119 4.81 5.78 9.58
C ASN A 119 4.97 7.00 8.66
N GLN A 120 4.41 6.93 7.44
CA GLN A 120 4.54 8.00 6.46
C GLN A 120 3.40 9.01 6.55
N ASN A 121 3.70 10.27 6.22
CA ASN A 121 2.71 11.34 6.24
C ASN A 121 1.72 11.18 5.07
N ILE A 122 0.47 10.90 5.40
CA ILE A 122 -0.67 10.81 4.46
C ILE A 122 -1.77 11.85 4.76
N GLY A 123 -1.46 12.88 5.55
CA GLY A 123 -2.43 13.90 5.97
C GLY A 123 -2.97 14.79 4.84
N GLN A 124 -2.42 14.66 3.62
CA GLN A 124 -2.86 15.37 2.41
C GLN A 124 -3.90 14.61 1.60
N TRP A 125 -4.19 13.34 1.93
CA TRP A 125 -5.16 12.53 1.21
C TRP A 125 -6.58 13.09 1.32
N ASP A 126 -7.24 13.27 0.17
CA ASP A 126 -8.69 13.54 0.12
C ASP A 126 -9.46 12.23 0.29
N VAL A 127 -9.93 12.01 1.50
CA VAL A 127 -10.70 10.82 1.88
C VAL A 127 -12.21 11.07 1.95
N SER A 128 -12.69 12.17 1.36
CA SER A 128 -14.09 12.59 1.45
C SER A 128 -15.11 11.60 0.85
N LYS A 129 -14.66 10.71 -0.06
CA LYS A 129 -15.48 9.68 -0.69
C LYS A 129 -15.37 8.30 -0.06
N VAL A 130 -14.48 8.11 0.90
CA VAL A 130 -14.30 6.82 1.55
C VAL A 130 -15.48 6.55 2.46
N ALA A 131 -16.24 5.49 2.15
CA ALA A 131 -17.39 5.03 2.92
C ALA A 131 -16.99 4.09 4.06
N ASP A 132 -15.92 3.31 3.88
CA ASP A 132 -15.41 2.36 4.85
C ASP A 132 -13.91 2.57 5.11
N MET A 133 -13.59 2.90 6.36
CA MET A 133 -12.24 3.05 6.90
C MET A 133 -11.99 2.12 8.10
N SER A 134 -12.86 1.13 8.31
CA SER A 134 -12.76 0.26 9.46
C SER A 134 -11.37 -0.38 9.56
N ASN A 135 -10.81 -0.38 10.77
CA ASN A 135 -9.50 -0.95 11.08
C ASN A 135 -8.28 -0.29 10.40
N ILE A 136 -8.38 0.97 9.92
CA ILE A 136 -7.21 1.77 9.58
C ILE A 136 -6.54 2.29 10.86
N HIS A 137 -5.25 1.99 11.02
CA HIS A 137 -4.40 2.50 12.10
C HIS A 137 -3.24 3.28 11.49
N VAL A 138 -3.20 4.61 11.64
CA VAL A 138 -2.14 5.46 11.08
C VAL A 138 -1.81 6.65 12.01
N ARG A 139 -0.54 7.08 12.05
CA ARG A 139 -0.02 8.09 12.98
C ARG A 139 -0.25 9.56 12.57
N TRP A 140 -0.69 9.83 11.34
CA TRP A 140 -0.71 11.19 10.74
C TRP A 140 -2.12 11.75 10.47
N CYS A 141 -3.09 11.34 11.28
CA CYS A 141 -4.52 11.59 11.08
C CYS A 141 -4.98 13.01 11.50
N THR A 142 -4.27 14.08 11.11
CA THR A 142 -4.62 15.46 11.56
C THR A 142 -5.64 16.19 10.68
N LYS A 143 -6.01 15.62 9.52
CA LYS A 143 -7.02 16.16 8.59
C LYS A 143 -8.11 15.18 8.13
N PHE A 144 -8.12 13.96 8.65
CA PHE A 144 -9.24 13.03 8.49
C PHE A 144 -10.47 13.58 9.24
N ARG A 145 -11.31 14.34 8.54
CA ARG A 145 -12.64 14.72 9.02
C ARG A 145 -13.69 14.23 8.04
N PRO A 146 -14.07 12.95 8.05
CA PRO A 146 -15.30 12.53 7.39
C PRO A 146 -16.47 13.14 8.16
N ARG A 147 -17.57 13.43 7.45
CA ARG A 147 -18.73 14.21 7.93
C ARG A 147 -19.45 13.68 9.19
N TYR A 148 -19.08 12.51 9.74
CA TYR A 148 -19.82 11.82 10.80
C TYR A 148 -18.97 11.03 11.80
N TRP A 149 -17.86 11.57 12.34
CA TRP A 149 -17.12 10.87 13.41
C TRP A 149 -16.76 11.80 14.57
N PHE A 150 -17.19 11.41 15.78
CA PHE A 150 -16.80 12.04 17.04
C PHE A 150 -15.35 11.66 17.36
N LEU A 151 -14.54 12.67 17.68
CA LEU A 151 -13.19 12.51 18.21
C LEU A 151 -13.29 12.13 19.70
N GLU A 152 -12.95 10.91 20.08
CA GLU A 152 -12.38 10.68 21.41
C GLU A 152 -10.85 10.70 21.28
N CYS A 153 -10.27 11.87 21.52
CA CYS A 153 -8.85 12.01 21.78
C CYS A 153 -8.56 11.37 23.16
N VAL A 154 -8.17 10.10 23.21
CA VAL A 154 -7.48 9.59 24.41
C VAL A 154 -6.02 10.03 24.31
N SER A 155 -5.78 11.30 24.63
CA SER A 155 -4.42 11.79 24.84
C SER A 155 -3.90 11.21 26.17
N ARG A 156 -2.96 10.26 26.10
CA ARG A 156 -1.89 10.22 27.09
C ARG A 156 -0.59 10.46 26.36
N ALA A 157 -0.29 11.75 26.21
CA ALA A 157 1.01 12.25 25.88
C ALA A 157 2.04 11.63 26.83
N ASN A 158 2.84 10.71 26.32
CA ASN A 158 4.16 10.39 26.84
C ASN A 158 4.99 10.01 25.62
N ASN A 159 5.87 10.94 25.23
CA ASN A 159 6.97 10.85 24.28
C ASN A 159 7.07 9.57 23.42
N GLU A 160 7.06 9.79 22.10
CA GLU A 160 7.35 8.85 21.00
C GLU A 160 6.18 7.93 20.56
N GLY A 161 5.37 8.44 19.61
CA GLY A 161 4.63 7.58 18.69
C GLY A 161 3.16 7.34 19.03
N ASP A 162 2.35 8.39 19.09
CA ASP A 162 0.90 8.29 19.25
C ASP A 162 0.27 7.44 18.13
N VAL A 163 -0.40 6.35 18.52
CA VAL A 163 -1.22 5.48 17.67
C VAL A 163 -2.66 6.00 17.74
N PHE A 164 -3.21 6.44 16.61
CA PHE A 164 -4.61 6.87 16.53
C PHE A 164 -5.48 5.69 16.09
N LEU A 165 -6.39 5.26 16.98
CA LEU A 165 -7.42 4.26 16.68
C LEU A 165 -8.61 4.98 16.03
N CYS A 166 -8.80 4.81 14.73
CA CYS A 166 -10.03 5.21 14.06
C CYS A 166 -10.98 4.01 13.98
N ASN A 167 -11.85 3.85 14.99
CA ASN A 167 -12.93 2.86 14.95
C ASN A 167 -14.23 3.51 14.47
N GLN A 168 -15.02 2.76 13.71
CA GLN A 168 -16.44 3.08 13.55
C GLN A 168 -17.13 2.83 14.90
N VAL A 169 -17.85 3.83 15.41
CA VAL A 169 -18.93 3.62 16.40
C VAL A 169 -20.24 3.40 15.66
#